data_AF-A0A836TQI8-F1
#
_entry.id   AF-A0A836TQI8-F1
#
_cell.length_a   1.000
_cell.length_b   1.000
_cell.length_c   1.000
_cell.angle_alpha   90.00
_cell.angle_beta   90.00
_cell.angle_gamma   90.00
#
_symmetry.space_group_name_H-M   'P 1'
#
loop_
_entity.id
_entity.type
_entity.pdbx_description
1 polymer ?
#
loop_
_entity_poly.entity_id
_entity_poly.type
_entity_poly.pdbx_seq_one_letter_code
_entity_poly.pdbx_strand_id
1 'polypeptide(L)' 'MFFKKEKEKGKEMAEEKKTPKVLIDDTEYDYDALSDTAKNLLGFLQKLDQEIKEKRFSLDAALLARKQAVADLKIEIE' A
#
# COMPACT_ATOMS: atom_id res chain seq x y z
N MET A 1 32.70 -42.34 -31.25
CA MET A 1 32.84 -43.25 -30.10
C MET A 1 31.88 -42.82 -29.01
N PHE A 2 31.05 -43.75 -28.57
CA PHE A 2 30.12 -43.61 -27.45
C PHE A 2 30.89 -43.62 -26.12
N PHE A 3 30.46 -42.81 -25.14
CA PHE A 3 30.46 -43.21 -23.74
C PHE A 3 29.23 -42.63 -23.02
N LYS A 4 28.40 -43.53 -22.49
CA LYS A 4 27.28 -43.33 -21.57
C LYS A 4 27.80 -43.49 -20.13
N LYS A 5 27.32 -42.66 -19.19
CA LYS A 5 26.86 -43.01 -17.81
C LYS A 5 26.62 -41.70 -17.04
N GLU A 6 25.37 -41.32 -16.76
CA GLU A 6 24.48 -41.76 -15.67
C GLU A 6 24.50 -40.81 -14.45
N LYS A 7 23.35 -40.15 -14.25
CA LYS A 7 22.67 -39.79 -12.99
C LYS A 7 23.47 -39.11 -11.88
N GLU A 8 23.04 -37.89 -11.57
CA GLU A 8 22.71 -37.53 -10.18
C GLU A 8 21.39 -36.74 -10.13
N LYS A 9 20.39 -37.37 -9.50
CA LYS A 9 19.16 -36.75 -9.00
C LYS A 9 19.52 -35.82 -7.85
N GLY A 10 18.76 -34.74 -7.71
CA GLY A 10 18.49 -34.15 -6.40
C GLY A 10 19.06 -32.76 -6.20
N LYS A 11 18.28 -31.77 -6.58
CA LYS A 11 17.75 -30.74 -5.68
C LYS A 11 16.87 -29.82 -6.52
N GLU A 12 15.58 -30.14 -6.56
CA GLU A 12 14.57 -29.12 -6.77
C GLU A 12 14.82 -28.07 -5.69
N MET A 13 15.41 -26.94 -6.06
CA MET A 13 15.29 -25.73 -5.26
C MET A 13 13.80 -25.42 -5.26
N ALA A 14 13.13 -25.79 -4.17
CA ALA A 14 11.87 -25.19 -3.82
C ALA A 14 12.14 -23.70 -3.71
N GLU A 15 11.84 -22.96 -4.77
CA GLU A 15 11.64 -21.52 -4.68
C GLU A 15 10.61 -21.33 -3.58
N GLU A 16 11.05 -20.83 -2.43
CA GLU A 16 10.16 -20.23 -1.45
C GLU A 16 9.39 -19.15 -2.22
N LYS A 17 8.17 -19.50 -2.65
CA LYS A 17 7.19 -18.52 -3.11
C LYS A 17 7.00 -17.57 -1.95
N LYS A 18 7.69 -16.43 -1.99
CA LYS A 18 7.43 -15.31 -1.11
C LYS A 18 6.02 -14.84 -1.45
N THR A 19 5.04 -15.42 -0.77
CA THR A 19 3.67 -14.98 -0.88
C THR A 19 3.64 -13.52 -0.41
N PRO A 20 3.01 -12.62 -1.19
CA PRO A 20 2.98 -11.22 -0.83
C PRO A 20 2.29 -11.10 0.53
N LYS A 21 2.97 -10.56 1.53
CA LYS A 21 2.37 -10.32 2.84
C LYS A 21 1.68 -8.97 2.84
N VAL A 22 0.46 -8.91 3.37
CA VAL A 22 -0.29 -7.67 3.60
C VAL A 22 -0.44 -7.45 5.09
N LEU A 23 -0.14 -6.24 5.54
CA LEU A 23 -0.44 -5.79 6.90
C LEU A 23 -1.84 -5.19 6.94
N ILE A 24 -2.72 -5.77 7.76
CA ILE A 24 -4.06 -5.26 8.06
C ILE A 24 -4.14 -5.16 9.59
N ASP A 25 -4.38 -3.96 10.13
CA ASP A 25 -4.48 -3.70 11.58
C ASP A 25 -3.36 -4.34 12.41
N ASP A 26 -2.10 -4.06 12.03
CA ASP A 26 -0.88 -4.60 12.66
C ASP A 26 -0.73 -6.13 12.61
N THR A 27 -1.56 -6.81 11.83
CA THR A 27 -1.50 -8.26 11.61
C THR A 27 -1.03 -8.56 10.19
N GLU A 28 0.00 -9.42 10.06
CA GLU A 28 0.48 -9.90 8.76
C GLU A 28 -0.42 -11.03 8.25
N TYR A 29 -0.99 -10.83 7.06
CA TYR A 29 -1.74 -11.83 6.32
C TYR A 29 -0.99 -12.22 5.05
N ASP A 30 -1.04 -13.51 4.72
CA ASP A 30 -0.61 -13.99 3.41
C ASP A 30 -1.68 -13.59 2.36
N TYR A 31 -1.32 -12.75 1.39
CA TYR A 31 -2.22 -12.28 0.34
C TYR A 31 -2.78 -13.43 -0.49
N ASP A 32 -1.97 -14.45 -0.77
CA ASP A 32 -2.39 -15.59 -1.61
C ASP A 32 -3.36 -16.50 -0.85
N ALA A 33 -3.35 -16.46 0.49
CA ALA A 33 -4.33 -17.12 1.34
C ALA A 33 -5.64 -16.33 1.51
N LEU A 34 -5.71 -15.08 1.07
CA LEU A 34 -6.94 -14.27 1.12
C LEU A 34 -7.94 -14.69 0.05
N SER A 35 -9.23 -14.67 0.40
CA SER A 35 -10.32 -14.84 -0.55
C SER A 35 -10.38 -13.67 -1.56
N ASP A 36 -10.96 -13.90 -2.72
CA ASP A 36 -11.16 -12.84 -3.73
C ASP A 36 -11.95 -11.65 -3.18
N THR A 37 -12.95 -11.92 -2.32
CA THR A 37 -13.69 -10.87 -1.61
C THR A 37 -12.80 -10.06 -0.70
N ALA A 38 -11.91 -10.71 0.07
CA ALA A 38 -10.98 -10.02 0.96
C ALA A 38 -9.97 -9.16 0.18
N LYS A 39 -9.46 -9.64 -0.95
CA LYS A 39 -8.58 -8.87 -1.86
C LYS A 39 -9.28 -7.63 -2.41
N ASN A 40 -10.55 -7.76 -2.81
CA ASN A 40 -11.34 -6.63 -3.28
C ASN A 40 -11.59 -5.59 -2.20
N LEU A 41 -11.91 -6.03 -0.97
CA LEU A 41 -12.08 -5.15 0.17
C LEU A 41 -10.80 -4.42 0.53
N LEU A 42 -9.66 -5.12 0.52
CA LEU A 42 -8.35 -4.53 0.75
C LEU A 42 -8.04 -3.44 -0.30
N GLY A 43 -8.26 -3.72 -1.58
CA GLY A 43 -8.08 -2.73 -2.64
C GLY A 43 -9.02 -1.53 -2.49
N PHE A 44 -10.23 -1.74 -1.99
CA PHE A 44 -11.16 -0.65 -1.69
C PHE A 44 -10.71 0.19 -0.50
N LEU A 45 -10.23 -0.43 0.58
CA LEU A 45 -9.65 0.27 1.73
C LEU A 45 -8.46 1.15 1.31
N GLN A 46 -7.53 0.62 0.52
CA GLN A 46 -6.40 1.39 0.00
C GLN A 46 -6.82 2.62 -0.79
N LYS A 47 -7.91 2.51 -1.58
CA LYS A 47 -8.48 3.66 -2.30
C LYS A 47 -9.06 4.68 -1.33
N LEU A 48 -9.83 4.25 -0.33
CA LEU A 48 -10.38 5.13 0.69
C LEU A 48 -9.28 5.85 1.47
N ASP A 49 -8.22 5.16 1.86
CA ASP A 49 -7.08 5.77 2.57
C ASP A 49 -6.40 6.84 1.73
N GLN A 50 -6.22 6.60 0.43
CA GLN A 50 -5.69 7.57 -0.50
C GLN A 50 -6.62 8.79 -0.62
N GLU A 51 -7.93 8.59 -0.76
CA GLU A 51 -8.91 9.68 -0.80
C GLU A 51 -8.92 10.50 0.50
N ILE A 52 -8.82 9.84 1.67
CA ILE A 52 -8.73 10.51 2.97
C ILE A 52 -7.49 11.39 3.03
N LYS A 53 -6.34 10.88 2.56
CA LYS A 53 -5.08 11.62 2.52
C LYS A 53 -5.18 12.86 1.63
N GLU A 54 -5.80 12.74 0.46
CA GLU A 54 -6.02 13.87 -0.46
C GLU A 54 -6.95 14.92 0.15
N LYS A 55 -8.07 14.49 0.75
CA LYS A 55 -9.01 15.42 1.40
C LYS A 55 -8.38 16.15 2.58
N ARG A 56 -7.55 15.46 3.38
CA ARG A 56 -6.78 16.09 4.46
C ARG A 56 -5.82 17.16 3.93
N PHE A 57 -5.10 16.85 2.86
CA PHE A 57 -4.24 17.83 2.20
C PHE A 57 -5.01 19.07 1.73
N SER A 58 -6.16 18.88 1.09
CA SER A 58 -7.02 20.00 0.66
C SER A 58 -7.54 20.83 1.85
N LEU A 59 -7.92 20.17 2.95
CA LEU A 59 -8.36 20.84 4.17
C LEU A 59 -7.25 21.70 4.76
N ASP A 60 -6.04 21.16 4.88
CA ASP A 60 -4.88 21.87 5.42
C ASP A 60 -4.55 23.11 4.58
N ALA A 61 -4.58 22.98 3.25
CA ALA A 61 -4.39 24.10 2.34
C ALA A 61 -5.45 25.20 2.53
N ALA A 62 -6.73 24.82 2.64
CA ALA A 62 -7.82 25.77 2.88
C ALA A 62 -7.70 26.48 4.24
N LEU A 63 -7.29 25.75 5.28
CA LEU A 63 -7.05 26.31 6.62
C LEU A 63 -5.89 27.32 6.60
N LEU A 64 -4.82 27.03 5.87
CA LEU A 64 -3.71 27.96 5.70
C LEU A 64 -4.15 29.23 4.97
N ALA A 65 -4.86 29.10 3.84
CA ALA A 65 -5.38 30.24 3.09
C ALA A 65 -6.32 31.11 3.94
N ARG A 66 -7.19 30.48 4.75
CA ARG A 66 -8.05 31.21 5.69
C ARG A 66 -7.25 31.97 6.74
N LYS A 67 -6.19 31.38 7.29
CA LYS A 67 -5.31 32.08 8.26
C LYS A 67 -4.67 33.31 7.62
N GLN A 68 -4.20 33.19 6.37
CA GLN A 68 -3.62 34.31 5.64
C GLN A 68 -4.66 35.41 5.40
N ALA A 69 -5.83 35.07 4.89
CA ALA A 69 -6.90 36.04 4.64
C ALA A 69 -7.33 36.79 5.91
N VAL A 70 -7.35 36.11 7.08
CA VAL A 70 -7.63 36.77 8.37
C VAL A 70 -6.49 37.71 8.77
N ALA A 71 -5.23 37.36 8.51
CA ALA A 71 -4.10 38.24 8.78
C ALA A 71 -4.16 39.50 7.89
N ASP A 72 -4.41 39.32 6.59
CA ASP A 72 -4.53 40.42 5.63
C ASP A 72 -5.70 41.36 5.99
N LEU A 73 -6.85 40.79 6.38
CA LEU A 73 -8.00 41.58 6.81
C LEU A 73 -7.70 42.44 8.04
N LYS A 74 -6.91 41.92 8.99
CA LYS A 74 -6.53 42.70 10.18
C LYS A 74 -5.64 43.89 9.81
N ILE A 75 -4.72 43.69 8.87
CA ILE A 75 -3.84 44.77 8.38
C ILE A 75 -4.66 45.89 7.74
N GLU A 76 -5.73 45.56 7.00
CA GLU A 76 -6.55 46.57 6.32
C GLU A 76 -7.51 47.33 7.26
N ILE A 77 -7.85 46.74 8.40
CA ILE A 77 -8.79 47.34 9.37
C ILE A 77 -8.07 48.21 10.42
N GLU A 78 -6.78 47.97 10.68
CA GLU A 78 -5.94 48.75 11.61
C GLU A 78 -5.32 49.98 10.94
#